data_AF-A0AAE3VYE7-F1
#
_entry.id   AF-A0AAE3VYE7-F1
#
_cell.length_a   1.000
_cell.length_b   1.000
_cell.length_c   1.000
_cell.angle_alpha   90.00
_cell.angle_beta   90.00
_cell.angle_gamma   90.00
#
_symmetry.space_group_name_H-M   'P 1'
#
loop_
_entity.id
_entity.type
_entity.pdbx_description
1 polymer ?
#
loop_
_entity_poly.entity_id
_entity_poly.type
_entity_poly.pdbx_seq_one_letter_code
_entity_poly.pdbx_strand_id
1 'polypeptide(L)' 'MLPLVIPPGTVLRLTRDEQRAGVWPIWIRIDRLGLRDDRWQLLEGHQLADDGTPMGSVQVWAALDALRKGLA' A
#
# COMPACT_ATOMS: atom_id res chain seq x y z
N MET A 1 -8.78 12.76 14.00
CA MET A 1 -8.72 12.04 12.70
C MET A 1 -8.80 10.55 13.00
N LEU A 2 -9.79 9.82 12.48
CA LEU A 2 -9.95 8.41 12.80
C LEU A 2 -8.71 7.60 12.35
N PRO A 3 -8.33 6.54 13.07
CA PRO A 3 -7.27 5.65 12.63
C PRO A 3 -7.67 5.00 11.30
N LEU A 4 -6.75 4.99 10.34
CA LEU A 4 -6.95 4.27 9.09
C LEU A 4 -6.91 2.78 9.42
N VAL A 5 -8.03 2.08 9.17
CA VAL A 5 -8.11 0.63 9.35
C VAL A 5 -8.12 0.00 7.97
N ILE A 6 -7.10 -0.80 7.67
CA ILE A 6 -6.99 -1.59 6.45
C ILE A 6 -7.05 -3.07 6.85
N PRO A 7 -8.06 -3.84 6.40
CA PRO A 7 -8.11 -5.27 6.65
C PRO A 7 -6.87 -5.98 6.08
N PRO A 8 -6.27 -6.95 6.80
CA PRO A 8 -5.24 -7.82 6.24
C PRO A 8 -5.74 -8.52 4.98
N GLY A 9 -4.88 -8.63 3.97
CA GLY A 9 -5.24 -9.18 2.66
C GLY A 9 -5.83 -8.17 1.68
N THR A 10 -6.04 -6.90 2.09
CA THR A 10 -6.48 -5.85 1.16
C THR A 10 -5.47 -5.70 0.03
N VAL A 11 -5.94 -5.76 -1.22
CA VAL A 11 -5.11 -5.54 -2.40
C VAL A 11 -5.33 -4.12 -2.90
N LEU A 12 -4.25 -3.36 -3.03
CA LEU A 12 -4.28 -2.02 -3.59
C LEU A 12 -3.28 -1.88 -4.73
N ARG A 13 -3.69 -1.13 -5.76
CA ARG A 13 -2.75 -0.59 -6.74
C ARG A 13 -2.29 0.77 -6.26
N LEU A 14 -1.00 0.92 -6.08
CA LEU A 14 -0.39 2.20 -5.80
C LEU A 14 0.27 2.70 -7.08
N THR A 15 -0.06 3.91 -7.51
CA THR A 15 0.66 4.58 -8.60
C THR A 15 2.02 5.07 -8.12
N ARG A 16 2.86 5.54 -9.05
CA ARG A 16 4.19 6.08 -8.73
C ARG A 16 4.12 7.25 -7.75
N ASP A 17 3.17 8.17 -7.96
CA ASP A 17 3.05 9.40 -7.15
C ASP A 17 2.41 9.15 -5.78
N GLU A 18 1.76 7.99 -5.60
CA GLU A 18 1.18 7.56 -4.34
C GLU A 18 2.18 6.80 -3.45
N GLN A 19 3.42 6.64 -3.91
CA GLN A 19 4.48 5.92 -3.21
C GLN A 19 5.69 6.81 -2.96
N ARG A 20 6.33 6.63 -1.80
CA ARG A 20 7.65 7.20 -1.53
C ARG A 20 8.71 6.24 -2.09
N ALA A 21 9.48 6.71 -3.07
CA ALA A 21 10.53 5.96 -3.79
C ALA A 21 10.06 4.91 -4.82
N GLY A 22 8.77 4.91 -5.17
CA GLY A 22 8.27 4.10 -6.29
C GLY A 22 8.78 4.63 -7.64
N VAL A 23 9.24 3.74 -8.51
CA VAL A 23 9.59 4.07 -9.91
C VAL A 23 8.47 3.71 -10.87
N TRP A 24 7.69 2.67 -10.54
CA TRP A 24 6.54 2.17 -11.29
C TRP A 24 5.35 1.89 -10.35
N PRO A 25 4.12 1.80 -10.90
CA PRO A 25 2.95 1.35 -10.13
C PRO A 25 3.15 -0.08 -9.62
N ILE A 26 2.65 -0.38 -8.43
CA ILE A 26 2.68 -1.73 -7.87
C ILE A 26 1.29 -2.17 -7.41
N TRP A 27 1.02 -3.46 -7.52
CA TRP A 27 -0.02 -4.11 -6.74
C TRP A 27 0.58 -4.65 -5.45
N ILE A 28 -0.03 -4.32 -4.32
CA ILE A 28 0.38 -4.82 -3.01
C ILE A 28 -0.81 -5.46 -2.32
N ARG A 29 -0.64 -6.72 -1.87
CA ARG A 29 -1.48 -7.31 -0.84
C ARG A 29 -0.94 -6.92 0.52
N ILE A 30 -1.69 -6.13 1.27
CA ILE A 30 -1.27 -5.56 2.55
C ILE A 30 -1.49 -6.59 3.64
N ASP A 31 -0.42 -6.95 4.34
CA ASP A 31 -0.48 -7.87 5.47
C ASP A 31 -0.47 -7.09 6.80
N ARG A 32 0.27 -5.98 6.86
CA ARG A 32 0.39 -5.15 8.05
C ARG A 32 0.58 -3.67 7.72
N LEU A 33 0.08 -2.81 8.60
CA LEU A 33 0.41 -1.38 8.63
C LEU A 33 1.59 -1.13 9.58
N GLY A 34 2.63 -0.50 9.06
CA GLY A 34 3.82 -0.10 9.82
C GLY A 34 3.73 1.33 10.35
N LEU A 35 4.87 2.03 10.34
CA LEU A 35 5.00 3.41 10.78
C LEU A 35 4.08 4.37 9.99
N ARG A 36 3.64 5.43 10.66
CA ARG A 36 2.77 6.45 10.09
C ARG A 36 3.35 7.84 10.36
N ASP A 37 3.29 8.70 9.35
CA ASP A 37 3.49 10.13 9.48
C ASP A 37 2.23 10.92 9.04
N ASP A 38 2.33 12.24 8.95
CA ASP A 38 1.19 13.12 8.63
C ASP A 38 0.60 12.88 7.24
N ARG A 39 1.38 12.35 6.29
CA ARG A 39 0.99 12.18 4.88
C ARG A 39 1.11 10.75 4.38
N TRP A 40 1.87 9.92 5.06
CA TRP A 40 2.29 8.60 4.59
C TRP A 40 2.05 7.52 5.64
N GLN A 41 1.82 6.31 5.15
CA GLN A 41 1.70 5.09 5.93
C GLN A 41 2.61 4.04 5.31
N LEU A 42 3.51 3.48 6.12
CA LEU A 42 4.28 2.32 5.72
C LEU A 42 3.35 1.10 5.65
N LEU A 43 3.37 0.41 4.53
CA LEU A 43 2.68 -0.85 4.31
C LEU A 43 3.71 -1.96 4.23
N GLU A 44 3.44 -3.07 4.89
CA GLU A 44 4.20 -4.30 4.76
C GLU A 44 3.28 -5.35 4.13
N GLY A 45 3.76 -6.02 3.08
CA GLY A 45 2.93 -6.95 2.35
C GLY A 45 3.66 -7.72 1.28
N HIS A 46 2.90 -8.21 0.31
CA HIS A 46 3.42 -8.91 -0.87
C HIS A 46 3.14 -8.10 -2.13
N GLN A 47 4.17 -7.87 -2.93
CA GLN A 47 3.98 -7.36 -4.29
C GLN A 47 3.33 -8.46 -5.12
N LEU A 48 2.34 -8.07 -5.92
CA LEU A 48 1.67 -8.94 -6.88
C LEU A 48 2.04 -8.52 -8.30
N ALA A 49 2.11 -9.49 -9.20
CA ALA A 49 2.04 -9.26 -10.64
C ALA A 49 0.61 -8.85 -11.03
N ASP A 50 0.42 -8.41 -12.28
CA ASP A 50 -0.90 -8.00 -12.79
C ASP A 50 -1.93 -9.15 -12.81
N ASP A 51 -1.48 -10.40 -12.83
CA ASP A 51 -2.32 -11.60 -12.73
C ASP A 51 -2.59 -12.04 -11.27
N GLY A 52 -2.10 -11.28 -10.28
CA GLY A 52 -2.24 -11.58 -8.86
C GLY A 52 -1.19 -12.53 -8.28
N THR A 53 -0.23 -13.02 -9.10
CA THR A 53 0.85 -13.89 -8.62
C THR A 53 1.74 -13.15 -7.62
N PRO A 54 1.96 -13.68 -6.39
CA PRO A 54 2.90 -13.09 -5.44
C PRO A 54 4.33 -13.11 -5.98
N MET A 55 4.97 -11.94 -6.05
CA MET A 55 6.33 -11.78 -6.54
C MET A 55 7.37 -11.75 -5.41
N GLY A 56 6.95 -11.40 -4.20
CA GLY A 56 7.80 -11.33 -3.02
C GLY A 56 7.28 -10.34 -1.98
N SER A 57 7.93 -10.32 -0.82
CA SER A 57 7.61 -9.37 0.25
C SER A 57 8.15 -7.98 -0.07
N VAL A 58 7.39 -6.94 0.26
CA VAL A 58 7.72 -5.54 -0.01
C VAL A 58 7.30 -4.66 1.15
N GLN A 59 8.06 -3.59 1.36
CA GLN A 59 7.65 -2.47 2.19
C GLN A 59 7.52 -1.21 1.33
N VAL A 60 6.40 -0.51 1.44
CA VAL A 60 6.15 0.69 0.64
C VAL A 60 5.51 1.77 1.51
N TRP A 61 6.01 3.00 1.39
CA TRP A 61 5.35 4.16 1.96
C TRP A 61 4.25 4.62 1.01
N ALA A 62 2.99 4.45 1.41
CA ALA A 62 1.83 4.85 0.62
C ALA A 62 1.25 6.17 1.14
N ALA A 63 0.81 7.03 0.23
CA ALA A 63 0.11 8.26 0.58
C ALA A 63 -1.22 7.92 1.29
N LEU A 64 -1.50 8.58 2.41
CA LEU A 64 -2.73 8.35 3.19
C LEU A 64 -3.99 8.59 2.36
N ASP A 65 -3.96 9.56 1.44
CA ASP A 65 -5.09 9.84 0.55
C ASP A 65 -5.33 8.72 -0.47
N ALA A 66 -4.28 8.07 -0.96
CA ALA A 66 -4.40 6.91 -1.84
C ALA A 66 -5.08 5.75 -1.11
N LEU A 67 -4.67 5.51 0.15
CA LEU A 67 -5.27 4.47 0.98
C LEU A 67 -6.74 4.74 1.27
N ARG A 68 -7.12 5.99 1.51
CA ARG A 68 -8.54 6.36 1.72
C ARG A 68 -9.38 6.15 0.46
N LYS A 69 -8.85 6.50 -0.72
CA LYS A 69 -9.53 6.27 -2.00
C LYS A 69 -9.70 4.79 -2.31
N GLY A 70 -8.70 3.97 -2.02
CA GLY A 70 -8.75 2.53 -2.28
C GLY A 70 -9.66 1.73 -1.35
N LEU A 71 -10.12 2.34 -0.24
CA LEU A 71 -11.03 1.72 0.74
C LEU A 71 -12.48 2.24 0.64
N ALA A 72 -12.74 3.25 -0.18
CA ALA A 72 -14.07 3.81 -0.40
C ALA A 72 -14.78 3.10 -1.56
#